data_AF-A0A814D5N2-F1
#
_entry.id   AF-A0A814D5N2-F1
#
_cell.length_a   1.000
_cell.length_b   1.000
_cell.length_c   1.000
_cell.angle_alpha   90.00
_cell.angle_beta   90.00
_cell.angle_gamma   90.00
#
_symmetry.space_group_name_H-M   'P 1'
#
loop_
_entity.id
_entity.type
_entity.pdbx_description
1 polymer ?
#
loop_
_entity_poly.entity_id
_entity_poly.type
_entity_poly.pdbx_seq_one_letter_code
_entity_poly.pdbx_strand_id
1 'polypeptide(L)'
;MNDIGILFEKNNGSLTSNPVVAALSRAKTLQIVSTIGPIRAARLVCFLYDAGQLIRYKNPLDLSGADFRNVDFPLWSFPQISLAGTHLHNTSFAGKDMSEVDFHNANLVGIDFRGTRLIKADFRSTDLTAANFSRATCVNVAFERAIMNNVVFSYAVLSLVNFSHVQLNGANFNGALCSELLFENGSMVRTDFSCTNFSSKVLFRHVNLTKATFYAANILGFVSRLSFFKSTMNYADFRETRFSGSQYLGCYIIGADFSRSYLENARFESCDLDTATFMHASLQSAIINKSSLAFTMIANAQLSYTKFPQSDLSYANLSNVCCDIFLTLIGQK
;
A
#
# COMPACT_ATOMS: atom_id res chain seq x y z
N MET A 1 -27.82 -5.38 42.12
CA MET A 1 -27.80 -4.13 41.32
C MET A 1 -26.35 -3.73 41.17
N ASN A 2 -25.81 -3.75 39.95
CA ASN A 2 -24.39 -3.45 39.71
C ASN A 2 -24.10 -1.98 40.04
N ASP A 3 -22.96 -1.71 40.69
CA ASP A 3 -22.50 -0.37 41.10
C ASP A 3 -22.57 0.72 40.01
N ILE A 4 -22.56 0.32 38.74
CA ILE A 4 -22.75 1.22 37.59
C ILE A 4 -24.17 1.82 37.59
N GLY A 5 -25.20 1.02 37.88
CA GLY A 5 -26.58 1.50 37.95
C GLY A 5 -26.78 2.58 39.03
N ILE A 6 -26.13 2.41 40.18
CA ILE A 6 -26.15 3.40 41.28
C ILE A 6 -25.42 4.70 40.88
N LEU A 7 -24.32 4.59 40.12
CA LEU A 7 -23.60 5.76 39.60
C LEU A 7 -24.40 6.52 38.52
N PHE A 8 -25.17 5.82 37.70
CA PHE A 8 -26.08 6.43 36.72
C PHE A 8 -27.25 7.16 37.39
N GLU A 9 -27.89 6.55 38.40
CA GLU A 9 -28.97 7.17 39.16
C GLU A 9 -28.50 8.41 39.92
N LYS A 10 -27.29 8.39 40.50
CA LYS A 10 -26.74 9.54 41.22
C LYS A 10 -26.32 10.73 40.35
N ASN A 11 -26.22 10.54 39.03
CA ASN A 11 -25.66 11.55 38.13
C ASN A 11 -26.64 11.94 36.98
N ASN A 12 -27.95 11.79 37.21
CA ASN A 12 -29.02 12.07 36.24
C ASN A 12 -28.81 11.41 34.87
N GLY A 13 -28.24 10.20 34.85
CA GLY A 13 -27.98 9.48 33.60
C GLY A 13 -26.75 9.97 32.81
N SER A 14 -26.02 10.99 33.29
CA SER A 14 -24.89 11.58 32.58
C SER A 14 -23.53 11.08 33.09
N LEU A 15 -22.74 10.51 32.20
CA LEU A 15 -21.33 10.16 32.43
C LEU A 15 -20.36 11.34 32.22
N THR A 16 -20.86 12.51 31.78
CA THR A 16 -20.00 13.57 31.21
C THR A 16 -19.81 14.79 32.10
N SER A 17 -20.71 15.04 33.05
CA SER A 17 -20.70 16.25 33.88
C SER A 17 -19.81 16.17 35.12
N ASN A 18 -19.52 14.96 35.62
CA ASN A 18 -18.71 14.75 36.81
C ASN A 18 -17.41 13.99 36.46
N PRO A 19 -16.23 14.63 36.55
CA PRO A 19 -14.96 14.04 36.14
C PRO A 19 -14.57 12.81 36.97
N VAL A 20 -14.99 12.72 38.24
CA VAL A 20 -14.71 11.57 39.10
C VAL A 20 -15.56 10.36 38.70
N VAL A 21 -16.85 10.57 38.41
CA VAL A 21 -17.76 9.50 37.93
C VAL A 21 -17.34 9.01 36.55
N ALA A 22 -16.90 9.91 35.67
CA ALA A 22 -16.32 9.56 34.37
C ALA A 22 -15.06 8.68 34.53
N ALA A 23 -14.15 9.04 35.43
CA ALA A 23 -12.95 8.25 35.69
C ALA A 23 -13.27 6.87 36.29
N LEU A 24 -14.22 6.79 37.22
CA LEU A 24 -14.58 5.54 37.90
C LEU A 24 -15.33 4.56 36.98
N SER A 25 -16.25 5.09 36.16
CA SER A 25 -16.96 4.30 35.13
C SER A 25 -16.01 3.78 34.05
N ARG A 26 -14.99 4.56 33.65
CA ARG A 26 -13.88 4.11 32.78
C ARG A 26 -13.07 2.99 33.41
N ALA A 27 -12.59 3.17 34.64
CA ALA A 27 -11.79 2.16 35.35
C ALA A 27 -12.55 0.85 35.53
N LYS A 28 -13.84 0.92 35.87
CA LYS A 28 -14.69 -0.29 35.94
C LYS A 28 -14.93 -0.90 34.56
N THR A 29 -15.18 -0.10 33.53
CA THR A 29 -15.35 -0.61 32.16
C THR A 29 -14.09 -1.35 31.67
N LEU A 30 -12.90 -0.85 31.99
CA LEU A 30 -11.61 -1.48 31.67
C LEU A 30 -11.44 -2.88 32.29
N GLN A 31 -11.92 -3.09 33.52
CA GLN A 31 -11.85 -4.41 34.16
C GLN A 31 -12.74 -5.47 33.47
N ILE A 32 -13.81 -5.02 32.79
CA ILE A 32 -14.80 -5.93 32.21
C ILE A 32 -14.73 -6.00 30.69
N VAL A 33 -14.24 -4.99 29.98
CA VAL A 33 -14.29 -4.97 28.50
C VAL A 33 -13.48 -6.10 27.85
N SER A 34 -12.36 -6.51 28.48
CA SER A 34 -11.54 -7.63 28.05
C SER A 34 -12.07 -9.00 28.51
N THR A 35 -13.05 -9.04 29.42
CA THR A 35 -13.61 -10.28 29.97
C THR A 35 -15.02 -10.58 29.46
N ILE A 36 -15.70 -9.60 28.87
CA ILE A 36 -17.00 -9.78 28.24
C ILE A 36 -16.87 -10.16 26.77
N GLY A 37 -17.83 -10.93 26.25
CA GLY A 37 -17.85 -11.35 24.85
C GLY A 37 -17.92 -10.17 23.86
N PRO A 38 -17.50 -10.38 22.61
CA PRO A 38 -17.17 -9.33 21.66
C PRO A 38 -18.35 -8.40 21.32
N ILE A 39 -19.56 -8.95 21.20
CA ILE A 39 -20.77 -8.16 20.94
C ILE A 39 -21.11 -7.23 22.11
N ARG A 40 -20.84 -7.65 23.35
CA ARG A 40 -21.10 -6.83 24.54
C ARG A 40 -20.02 -5.75 24.69
N ALA A 41 -18.75 -6.12 24.45
CA ALA A 41 -17.64 -5.17 24.42
C ALA A 41 -17.91 -4.07 23.38
N ALA A 42 -18.31 -4.45 22.17
CA ALA A 42 -18.69 -3.55 21.09
C ALA A 42 -19.76 -2.53 21.51
N ARG A 43 -20.90 -3.00 22.06
CA ARG A 43 -22.00 -2.13 22.53
C ARG A 43 -21.60 -1.20 23.67
N LEU A 44 -20.68 -1.63 24.51
CA LEU A 44 -20.17 -0.79 25.59
C LEU A 44 -19.26 0.32 25.05
N VAL A 45 -18.38 -0.03 24.10
CA VAL A 45 -17.45 0.92 23.49
C VAL A 45 -18.17 2.02 22.73
N CYS A 46 -19.17 1.73 21.89
CA CYS A 46 -19.90 2.84 21.26
C CYS A 46 -20.65 3.71 22.24
N PHE A 47 -21.26 3.13 23.27
CA PHE A 47 -22.01 3.91 24.24
C PHE A 47 -21.07 4.91 24.93
N LEU A 48 -19.86 4.46 25.27
CA LEU A 48 -18.82 5.33 25.81
C LEU A 48 -18.31 6.36 24.78
N TYR A 49 -18.17 5.97 23.51
CA TYR A 49 -17.77 6.88 22.46
C TYR A 49 -18.81 7.99 22.23
N ASP A 50 -20.09 7.63 22.10
CA ASP A 50 -21.22 8.54 21.94
C ASP A 50 -21.36 9.47 23.16
N ALA A 51 -21.02 8.97 24.36
CA ALA A 51 -20.92 9.79 25.56
C ALA A 51 -19.65 10.67 25.62
N GLY A 52 -18.84 10.73 24.56
CA GLY A 52 -17.63 11.55 24.46
C GLY A 52 -16.48 11.08 25.35
N GLN A 53 -16.48 9.81 25.76
CA GLN A 53 -15.53 9.25 26.71
C GLN A 53 -14.31 8.58 26.06
N LEU A 54 -14.30 8.37 24.73
CA LEU A 54 -13.29 7.57 24.01
C LEU A 54 -12.52 8.30 22.90
N ILE A 55 -12.48 9.64 22.92
CA ILE A 55 -11.75 10.42 21.92
C ILE A 55 -10.26 10.51 22.32
N ARG A 56 -9.35 10.08 21.44
CA ARG A 56 -7.88 9.94 21.64
C ARG A 56 -7.25 11.12 22.33
N TYR A 57 -7.57 12.35 21.90
CA TYR A 57 -6.90 13.56 22.40
C TYR A 57 -7.50 14.14 23.66
N LYS A 58 -8.73 13.73 24.02
CA LYS A 58 -9.42 14.26 25.20
C LYS A 58 -9.39 13.27 26.36
N ASN A 59 -9.44 11.97 26.06
CA ASN A 59 -9.68 10.89 27.01
C ASN A 59 -9.21 9.54 26.45
N PRO A 60 -7.89 9.27 26.37
CA PRO A 60 -7.41 7.98 25.89
C PRO A 60 -7.80 6.88 26.89
N LEU A 61 -8.75 6.04 26.50
CA LEU A 61 -9.04 4.79 27.20
C LEU A 61 -8.24 3.68 26.51
N ASP A 62 -7.46 2.93 27.29
CA ASP A 62 -6.70 1.80 26.78
C ASP A 62 -7.63 0.60 26.52
N LEU A 63 -7.89 0.31 25.26
CA LEU A 63 -8.69 -0.85 24.85
C LEU A 63 -7.82 -2.08 24.52
N SER A 64 -6.52 -2.05 24.83
CA SER A 64 -5.63 -3.16 24.49
C SER A 64 -6.10 -4.49 25.08
N GLY A 65 -6.04 -5.54 24.26
CA GLY A 65 -6.55 -6.87 24.59
C GLY A 65 -8.08 -7.01 24.56
N ALA A 66 -8.85 -5.93 24.35
CA ALA A 66 -10.30 -6.06 24.16
C ALA A 66 -10.61 -6.86 22.89
N ASP A 67 -11.60 -7.75 23.01
CA ASP A 67 -12.02 -8.65 21.94
C ASP A 67 -13.20 -8.06 21.17
N PHE A 68 -13.00 -7.78 19.89
CA PHE A 68 -14.02 -7.30 18.96
C PHE A 68 -14.14 -8.19 17.72
N ARG A 69 -13.65 -9.43 17.81
CA ARG A 69 -13.58 -10.36 16.68
C ARG A 69 -14.95 -10.67 16.11
N ASN A 70 -15.06 -10.73 14.79
CA ASN A 70 -16.30 -11.02 14.06
C ASN A 70 -17.47 -10.08 14.39
N VAL A 71 -17.19 -8.87 14.89
CA VAL A 71 -18.23 -7.88 15.15
C VAL A 71 -18.52 -7.09 13.87
N ASP A 72 -19.79 -6.97 13.54
CA ASP A 72 -20.26 -5.91 12.64
C ASP A 72 -20.71 -4.72 13.49
N PHE A 73 -20.17 -3.55 13.19
CA PHE A 73 -20.47 -2.29 13.86
C PHE A 73 -21.40 -1.43 12.98
N PRO A 74 -22.68 -1.78 12.77
CA PRO A 74 -23.52 -1.06 11.83
C PRO A 74 -23.63 0.42 12.23
N LEU A 75 -23.40 1.30 11.26
CA LEU A 75 -23.54 2.76 11.36
C LEU A 75 -22.48 3.52 12.20
N TRP A 76 -21.46 2.86 12.75
CA TRP A 76 -20.46 3.56 13.57
C TRP A 76 -19.27 4.07 12.80
N SER A 77 -19.04 5.38 12.91
CA SER A 77 -17.77 6.01 12.57
C SER A 77 -17.11 6.47 13.86
N PHE A 78 -15.83 6.11 14.04
CA PHE A 78 -15.07 6.42 15.24
C PHE A 78 -13.81 7.23 14.93
N PRO A 79 -13.91 8.40 14.28
CA PRO A 79 -12.71 9.19 14.08
C PRO A 79 -12.01 9.46 15.42
N GLN A 80 -10.69 9.38 15.42
CA GLN A 80 -9.87 9.69 16.59
C GLN A 80 -10.06 8.75 17.79
N ILE A 81 -10.63 7.54 17.67
CA ILE A 81 -10.55 6.55 18.76
C ILE A 81 -9.16 5.89 18.81
N SER A 82 -8.75 5.39 19.97
CA SER A 82 -7.64 4.44 20.06
C SER A 82 -8.17 3.00 20.19
N LEU A 83 -7.82 2.17 19.21
CA LEU A 83 -8.05 0.72 19.16
C LEU A 83 -6.72 -0.04 19.19
N ALA A 84 -5.70 0.60 19.73
CA ALA A 84 -4.38 0.05 19.93
C ALA A 84 -4.42 -1.30 20.64
N GLY A 85 -3.69 -2.29 20.12
CA GLY A 85 -3.55 -3.61 20.75
C GLY A 85 -4.86 -4.43 20.87
N THR A 86 -5.95 -4.01 20.23
CA THR A 86 -7.22 -4.74 20.25
C THR A 86 -7.20 -5.96 19.32
N HIS A 87 -8.13 -6.89 19.52
CA HIS A 87 -8.38 -8.02 18.62
C HIS A 87 -9.59 -7.74 17.73
N LEU A 88 -9.34 -7.43 16.47
CA LEU A 88 -10.33 -6.96 15.48
C LEU A 88 -10.38 -7.86 14.24
N HIS A 89 -9.93 -9.11 14.36
CA HIS A 89 -9.92 -10.01 13.20
C HIS A 89 -11.34 -10.31 12.71
N ASN A 90 -11.48 -10.33 11.38
CA ASN A 90 -12.75 -10.50 10.67
C ASN A 90 -13.87 -9.50 11.09
N THR A 91 -13.53 -8.36 11.68
CA THR A 91 -14.45 -7.27 11.97
C THR A 91 -14.72 -6.46 10.69
N SER A 92 -15.88 -5.79 10.58
CA SER A 92 -16.14 -4.89 9.44
C SER A 92 -16.24 -3.42 9.85
N PHE A 93 -15.42 -2.61 9.19
CA PHE A 93 -15.49 -1.14 9.17
C PHE A 93 -15.87 -0.58 7.79
N ALA A 94 -16.49 -1.39 6.93
CA ALA A 94 -16.85 -0.99 5.57
C ALA A 94 -17.71 0.29 5.55
N GLY A 95 -17.35 1.22 4.65
CA GLY A 95 -18.06 2.47 4.38
C GLY A 95 -18.00 3.54 5.49
N LYS A 96 -17.25 3.29 6.58
CA LYS A 96 -17.22 4.18 7.76
C LYS A 96 -16.09 5.21 7.68
N ASP A 97 -16.18 6.24 8.52
CA ASP A 97 -15.05 7.13 8.79
C ASP A 97 -14.25 6.62 9.99
N MET A 98 -13.00 6.26 9.71
CA MET A 98 -12.00 5.80 10.68
C MET A 98 -10.76 6.70 10.61
N SER A 99 -10.95 7.99 10.31
CA SER A 99 -9.87 8.98 10.26
C SER A 99 -9.23 9.19 11.64
N GLU A 100 -7.92 9.32 11.67
CA GLU A 100 -7.11 9.56 12.89
C GLU A 100 -7.22 8.46 13.96
N VAL A 101 -7.77 7.30 13.59
CA VAL A 101 -7.84 6.14 14.48
C VAL A 101 -6.46 5.55 14.69
N ASP A 102 -6.19 5.20 15.94
CA ASP A 102 -4.96 4.54 16.32
C ASP A 102 -5.18 3.03 16.41
N PHE A 103 -4.61 2.28 15.47
CA PHE A 103 -4.64 0.82 15.45
C PHE A 103 -3.29 0.20 15.82
N HIS A 104 -2.34 0.95 16.38
CA HIS A 104 -0.99 0.43 16.60
C HIS A 104 -1.00 -0.92 17.35
N ASN A 105 -0.23 -1.90 16.88
CA ASN A 105 -0.16 -3.26 17.43
C ASN A 105 -1.51 -4.05 17.50
N ALA A 106 -2.58 -3.56 16.87
CA ALA A 106 -3.83 -4.32 16.79
C ALA A 106 -3.71 -5.53 15.85
N ASN A 107 -4.47 -6.59 16.14
CA ASN A 107 -4.65 -7.71 15.20
C ASN A 107 -5.86 -7.42 14.32
N LEU A 108 -5.61 -7.20 13.03
CA LEU A 108 -6.57 -6.77 12.01
C LEU A 108 -6.65 -7.79 10.86
N VAL A 109 -6.28 -9.04 11.11
CA VAL A 109 -6.31 -10.10 10.09
C VAL A 109 -7.72 -10.26 9.53
N GLY A 110 -7.83 -10.23 8.20
CA GLY A 110 -9.10 -10.38 7.49
C GLY A 110 -10.11 -9.24 7.70
N ILE A 111 -9.70 -8.11 8.29
CA ILE A 111 -10.60 -7.00 8.56
C ILE A 111 -11.14 -6.39 7.26
N ASP A 112 -12.39 -5.96 7.29
CA ASP A 112 -13.07 -5.35 6.14
C ASP A 112 -13.12 -3.82 6.27
N PHE A 113 -12.24 -3.13 5.55
CA PHE A 113 -12.18 -1.68 5.37
C PHE A 113 -12.70 -1.21 3.99
N ARG A 114 -13.61 -1.97 3.36
CA ARG A 114 -14.13 -1.62 2.03
C ARG A 114 -14.80 -0.27 2.03
N GLY A 115 -14.38 0.64 1.15
CA GLY A 115 -14.97 1.97 1.04
C GLY A 115 -14.79 2.86 2.29
N THR A 116 -13.96 2.46 3.24
CA THR A 116 -13.72 3.24 4.48
C THR A 116 -12.92 4.51 4.16
N ARG A 117 -13.21 5.59 4.88
CA ARG A 117 -12.36 6.80 4.90
C ARG A 117 -11.32 6.70 6.02
N LEU A 118 -10.05 6.65 5.64
CA LEU A 118 -8.89 6.52 6.52
C LEU A 118 -7.94 7.70 6.26
N ILE A 119 -8.18 8.82 6.93
CA ILE A 119 -7.30 9.98 6.85
C ILE A 119 -6.44 10.00 8.12
N LYS A 120 -5.11 9.98 8.01
CA LYS A 120 -4.19 10.01 9.18
C LYS A 120 -4.38 8.85 10.18
N ALA A 121 -4.94 7.73 9.74
CA ALA A 121 -5.03 6.53 10.57
C ALA A 121 -3.63 5.90 10.75
N ASP A 122 -3.39 5.30 11.91
CA ASP A 122 -2.11 4.71 12.29
C ASP A 122 -2.23 3.19 12.37
N PHE A 123 -1.55 2.47 11.47
CA PHE A 123 -1.50 1.02 11.38
C PHE A 123 -0.08 0.48 11.61
N ARG A 124 0.82 1.26 12.21
CA ARG A 124 2.20 0.84 12.40
C ARG A 124 2.28 -0.45 13.21
N SER A 125 3.12 -1.37 12.75
CA SER A 125 3.36 -2.68 13.40
C SER A 125 2.09 -3.52 13.62
N THR A 126 1.09 -3.40 12.74
CA THR A 126 -0.14 -4.23 12.78
C THR A 126 -0.03 -5.47 11.90
N ASP A 127 -0.87 -6.48 12.18
CA ASP A 127 -1.13 -7.57 11.25
C ASP A 127 -2.45 -7.34 10.52
N LEU A 128 -2.34 -6.99 9.24
CA LEU A 128 -3.37 -6.72 8.25
C LEU A 128 -3.43 -7.82 7.17
N THR A 129 -2.92 -9.02 7.47
CA THR A 129 -2.95 -10.14 6.53
C THR A 129 -4.38 -10.38 6.05
N ALA A 130 -4.58 -10.45 4.74
CA ALA A 130 -5.87 -10.61 4.08
C ALA A 130 -6.93 -9.51 4.37
N ALA A 131 -6.52 -8.34 4.89
CA ALA A 131 -7.42 -7.21 5.07
C ALA A 131 -7.93 -6.66 3.73
N ASN A 132 -9.16 -6.14 3.71
CA ASN A 132 -9.80 -5.62 2.50
C ASN A 132 -10.00 -4.11 2.58
N PHE A 133 -9.17 -3.34 1.89
CA PHE A 133 -9.27 -1.90 1.69
C PHE A 133 -9.83 -1.54 0.30
N SER A 134 -10.54 -2.44 -0.38
CA SER A 134 -11.03 -2.14 -1.72
C SER A 134 -11.95 -0.93 -1.71
N ARG A 135 -11.72 -0.01 -2.65
CA ARG A 135 -12.42 1.30 -2.75
C ARG A 135 -12.26 2.22 -1.54
N ALA A 136 -11.39 1.91 -0.59
CA ALA A 136 -11.11 2.79 0.55
C ALA A 136 -10.37 4.06 0.11
N THR A 137 -10.49 5.12 0.91
CA THR A 137 -9.70 6.34 0.77
C THR A 137 -8.69 6.41 1.90
N CYS A 138 -7.41 6.14 1.59
CA CYS A 138 -6.30 6.21 2.52
C CYS A 138 -5.45 7.45 2.21
N VAL A 139 -5.52 8.47 3.06
CA VAL A 139 -4.73 9.70 2.91
C VAL A 139 -3.86 9.91 4.13
N ASN A 140 -2.55 10.01 3.94
CA ASN A 140 -1.58 10.18 5.02
C ASN A 140 -1.66 9.07 6.08
N VAL A 141 -1.86 7.83 5.63
CA VAL A 141 -1.95 6.64 6.50
C VAL A 141 -0.56 6.07 6.75
N ALA A 142 -0.31 5.66 7.98
CA ALA A 142 0.96 5.10 8.42
C ALA A 142 0.88 3.56 8.47
N PHE A 143 1.54 2.85 7.55
CA PHE A 143 1.62 1.38 7.54
C PHE A 143 3.01 0.87 7.93
N GLU A 144 3.91 1.69 8.45
CA GLU A 144 5.30 1.29 8.63
C GLU A 144 5.41 0.02 9.48
N ARG A 145 6.20 -0.95 8.97
CA ARG A 145 6.44 -2.27 9.59
C ARG A 145 5.19 -3.15 9.72
N ALA A 146 4.07 -2.83 9.07
CA ALA A 146 2.89 -3.68 9.07
C ALA A 146 3.08 -4.97 8.24
N ILE A 147 2.45 -6.05 8.68
CA ILE A 147 2.32 -7.31 7.93
C ILE A 147 1.01 -7.22 7.14
N MET A 148 1.09 -7.20 5.81
CA MET A 148 -0.03 -6.91 4.92
C MET A 148 -0.10 -7.91 3.76
N ASN A 149 0.29 -9.16 4.00
CA ASN A 149 0.29 -10.19 2.97
C ASN A 149 -1.15 -10.44 2.50
N ASN A 150 -1.35 -10.57 1.18
CA ASN A 150 -2.65 -10.75 0.54
C ASN A 150 -3.69 -9.64 0.84
N VAL A 151 -3.24 -8.44 1.24
CA VAL A 151 -4.14 -7.28 1.42
C VAL A 151 -4.75 -6.85 0.09
N VAL A 152 -6.00 -6.40 0.10
CA VAL A 152 -6.72 -5.97 -1.11
C VAL A 152 -6.94 -4.45 -1.08
N PHE A 153 -6.22 -3.71 -1.92
CA PHE A 153 -6.36 -2.29 -2.22
C PHE A 153 -7.05 -2.03 -3.58
N SER A 154 -7.73 -3.01 -4.17
CA SER A 154 -8.33 -2.84 -5.50
C SER A 154 -9.26 -1.62 -5.57
N TYR A 155 -9.04 -0.73 -6.53
CA TYR A 155 -9.77 0.53 -6.71
C TYR A 155 -9.71 1.50 -5.51
N ALA A 156 -8.76 1.32 -4.58
CA ALA A 156 -8.56 2.25 -3.47
C ALA A 156 -7.90 3.55 -3.96
N VAL A 157 -8.10 4.63 -3.20
CA VAL A 157 -7.36 5.88 -3.34
C VAL A 157 -6.30 5.92 -2.25
N LEU A 158 -5.03 5.89 -2.65
CA LEU A 158 -3.87 5.92 -1.76
C LEU A 158 -3.07 7.19 -2.03
N SER A 159 -3.01 8.08 -1.04
CA SER A 159 -2.27 9.34 -1.15
C SER A 159 -1.42 9.59 0.07
N LEU A 160 -0.15 9.98 -0.12
CA LEU A 160 0.77 10.31 0.99
C LEU A 160 0.97 9.13 1.95
N VAL A 161 0.98 7.89 1.44
CA VAL A 161 1.07 6.68 2.28
C VAL A 161 2.50 6.17 2.32
N ASN A 162 2.96 5.84 3.53
CA ASN A 162 4.28 5.26 3.75
C ASN A 162 4.19 3.74 3.99
N PHE A 163 4.81 2.98 3.10
CA PHE A 163 4.95 1.53 3.14
C PHE A 163 6.41 1.11 3.46
N SER A 164 7.14 1.88 4.28
CA SER A 164 8.47 1.46 4.74
C SER A 164 8.40 0.19 5.58
N HIS A 165 9.25 -0.79 5.28
CA HIS A 165 9.43 -2.05 6.00
C HIS A 165 8.20 -2.97 6.05
N VAL A 166 7.25 -2.82 5.12
CA VAL A 166 6.04 -3.65 5.08
C VAL A 166 6.27 -5.00 4.39
N GLN A 167 5.36 -5.94 4.68
CA GLN A 167 5.21 -7.17 3.90
C GLN A 167 3.90 -7.11 3.10
N LEU A 168 3.97 -7.04 1.78
CA LEU A 168 2.84 -6.93 0.85
C LEU A 168 2.81 -8.10 -0.15
N ASN A 169 3.33 -9.27 0.23
CA ASN A 169 3.38 -10.41 -0.67
C ASN A 169 1.97 -10.84 -1.08
N GLY A 170 1.71 -10.98 -2.37
CA GLY A 170 0.39 -11.31 -2.92
C GLY A 170 -0.66 -10.21 -2.76
N ALA A 171 -0.28 -8.98 -2.38
CA ALA A 171 -1.21 -7.86 -2.27
C ALA A 171 -1.81 -7.47 -3.63
N ASN A 172 -3.01 -6.88 -3.62
CA ASN A 172 -3.76 -6.49 -4.81
C ASN A 172 -4.05 -4.99 -4.82
N PHE A 173 -3.38 -4.24 -5.70
CA PHE A 173 -3.57 -2.81 -5.99
C PHE A 173 -4.32 -2.58 -7.32
N ASN A 174 -4.99 -3.59 -7.86
CA ASN A 174 -5.63 -3.54 -9.17
C ASN A 174 -6.56 -2.33 -9.30
N GLY A 175 -6.33 -1.49 -10.32
CA GLY A 175 -7.15 -0.30 -10.56
C GLY A 175 -7.06 0.80 -9.49
N ALA A 176 -6.14 0.69 -8.52
CA ALA A 176 -5.97 1.70 -7.48
C ALA A 176 -5.44 3.02 -8.05
N LEU A 177 -5.73 4.12 -7.36
CA LEU A 177 -5.18 5.44 -7.63
C LEU A 177 -4.11 5.74 -6.59
N CYS A 178 -2.86 5.80 -7.03
CA CYS A 178 -1.69 5.90 -6.15
C CYS A 178 -0.95 7.21 -6.40
N SER A 179 -0.92 8.10 -5.40
CA SER A 179 -0.17 9.35 -5.46
C SER A 179 0.72 9.53 -4.24
N GLU A 180 1.93 10.02 -4.43
CA GLU A 180 2.82 10.38 -3.30
C GLU A 180 3.09 9.19 -2.36
N LEU A 181 3.43 8.02 -2.95
CA LEU A 181 3.69 6.80 -2.20
C LEU A 181 5.19 6.53 -2.05
N LEU A 182 5.56 5.97 -0.90
CA LEU A 182 6.90 5.45 -0.63
C LEU A 182 6.81 3.98 -0.24
N PHE A 183 7.40 3.11 -1.05
CA PHE A 183 7.71 1.73 -0.70
C PHE A 183 9.22 1.64 -0.46
N GLU A 184 9.64 1.28 0.75
CA GLU A 184 11.05 1.23 1.11
C GLU A 184 11.37 0.01 1.98
N ASN A 185 12.42 -0.74 1.64
CA ASN A 185 12.89 -1.89 2.43
C ASN A 185 11.80 -2.94 2.73
N GLY A 186 10.90 -3.19 1.77
CA GLY A 186 9.74 -4.07 1.92
C GLY A 186 9.73 -5.26 0.95
N SER A 187 8.92 -6.27 1.26
CA SER A 187 8.71 -7.46 0.41
C SER A 187 7.34 -7.36 -0.26
N MET A 188 7.31 -7.49 -1.58
CA MET A 188 6.15 -7.25 -2.46
C MET A 188 6.10 -8.31 -3.58
N VAL A 189 6.46 -9.55 -3.23
CA VAL A 189 6.55 -10.67 -4.16
C VAL A 189 5.14 -11.02 -4.63
N ARG A 190 4.94 -11.16 -5.94
CA ARG A 190 3.63 -11.43 -6.56
C ARG A 190 2.54 -10.41 -6.23
N THR A 191 2.91 -9.17 -5.91
CA THR A 191 1.94 -8.08 -5.78
C THR A 191 1.36 -7.72 -7.15
N ASP A 192 0.05 -7.50 -7.21
CA ASP A 192 -0.67 -7.11 -8.41
C ASP A 192 -0.94 -5.60 -8.43
N PHE A 193 -0.28 -4.88 -9.33
CA PHE A 193 -0.48 -3.47 -9.69
C PHE A 193 -1.16 -3.30 -11.06
N SER A 194 -1.88 -4.32 -11.54
CA SER A 194 -2.51 -4.25 -12.87
C SER A 194 -3.53 -3.12 -12.93
N CYS A 195 -3.54 -2.37 -14.04
CA CYS A 195 -4.43 -1.21 -14.23
C CYS A 195 -4.29 -0.12 -13.14
N THR A 196 -3.27 -0.16 -12.27
CA THR A 196 -3.04 0.88 -11.26
C THR A 196 -2.63 2.18 -11.96
N ASN A 197 -3.13 3.30 -11.45
CA ASN A 197 -2.76 4.63 -11.91
C ASN A 197 -1.83 5.28 -10.90
N PHE A 198 -0.58 5.47 -11.29
CA PHE A 198 0.42 6.20 -10.51
C PHE A 198 0.42 7.67 -10.93
N SER A 199 0.36 8.59 -9.98
CA SER A 199 0.50 10.02 -10.23
C SER A 199 1.42 10.67 -9.20
N SER A 200 1.89 11.89 -9.50
CA SER A 200 2.86 12.58 -8.65
C SER A 200 4.12 11.73 -8.41
N LYS A 201 4.64 11.69 -7.19
CA LYS A 201 5.88 10.99 -6.83
C LYS A 201 5.54 9.60 -6.27
N VAL A 202 5.95 8.52 -6.95
CA VAL A 202 5.80 7.15 -6.43
C VAL A 202 7.15 6.46 -6.46
N LEU A 203 7.63 6.06 -5.29
CA LEU A 203 8.99 5.56 -5.12
C LEU A 203 9.00 4.12 -4.61
N PHE A 204 9.74 3.26 -5.31
CA PHE A 204 10.07 1.90 -4.90
C PHE A 204 11.58 1.84 -4.61
N ARG A 205 11.97 1.62 -3.37
CA ARG A 205 13.38 1.66 -2.94
C ARG A 205 13.73 0.41 -2.16
N HIS A 206 14.74 -0.34 -2.61
CA HIS A 206 15.19 -1.53 -1.91
C HIS A 206 14.05 -2.53 -1.64
N VAL A 207 13.11 -2.66 -2.59
CA VAL A 207 11.97 -3.57 -2.46
C VAL A 207 12.16 -4.82 -3.32
N ASN A 208 11.51 -5.90 -2.90
CA ASN A 208 11.43 -7.13 -3.69
C ASN A 208 10.04 -7.25 -4.34
N LEU A 209 9.98 -6.98 -5.64
CA LEU A 209 8.83 -7.08 -6.55
C LEU A 209 8.97 -8.30 -7.48
N THR A 210 9.69 -9.35 -7.07
CA THR A 210 9.82 -10.58 -7.88
C THR A 210 8.45 -11.12 -8.26
N LYS A 211 8.22 -11.37 -9.56
CA LYS A 211 6.93 -11.83 -10.11
C LYS A 211 5.74 -10.91 -9.81
N ALA A 212 5.97 -9.63 -9.51
CA ALA A 212 4.90 -8.65 -9.43
C ALA A 212 4.31 -8.39 -10.83
N THR A 213 3.05 -7.97 -10.89
CA THR A 213 2.37 -7.64 -12.14
C THR A 213 2.04 -6.16 -12.15
N PHE A 214 2.42 -5.45 -13.21
CA PHE A 214 2.07 -4.07 -13.51
C PHE A 214 1.25 -3.99 -14.81
N TYR A 215 0.65 -5.10 -15.26
CA TYR A 215 -0.05 -5.19 -16.53
C TYR A 215 -1.03 -4.02 -16.75
N ALA A 216 -0.89 -3.30 -17.86
CA ALA A 216 -1.70 -2.13 -18.21
C ALA A 216 -1.74 -1.01 -17.15
N ALA A 217 -0.77 -0.97 -16.22
CA ALA A 217 -0.63 0.13 -15.27
C ALA A 217 -0.14 1.40 -15.96
N ASN A 218 -0.55 2.55 -15.43
CA ASN A 218 -0.32 3.84 -16.09
C ASN A 218 0.33 4.84 -15.15
N ILE A 219 1.17 5.69 -15.74
CA ILE A 219 1.55 6.97 -15.16
C ILE A 219 0.56 8.03 -15.64
N LEU A 220 -0.07 8.76 -14.71
CA LEU A 220 -0.92 9.91 -14.99
C LEU A 220 -0.19 11.21 -14.67
N GLY A 221 -0.20 12.14 -15.63
CA GLY A 221 0.35 13.49 -15.49
C GLY A 221 1.79 13.65 -15.98
N PHE A 222 2.12 14.84 -16.48
CA PHE A 222 3.39 15.14 -17.18
C PHE A 222 4.66 15.12 -16.31
N VAL A 223 4.53 15.16 -14.98
CA VAL A 223 5.67 15.31 -14.05
C VAL A 223 5.76 14.15 -13.06
N SER A 224 5.09 13.03 -13.35
CA SER A 224 5.16 11.89 -12.44
C SER A 224 6.58 11.34 -12.38
N ARG A 225 7.02 11.01 -11.16
CA ARG A 225 8.36 10.51 -10.85
C ARG A 225 8.27 9.07 -10.38
N LEU A 226 7.67 8.20 -11.21
CA LEU A 226 7.71 6.77 -10.94
C LEU A 226 9.16 6.30 -10.99
N SER A 227 9.68 5.87 -9.85
CA SER A 227 11.08 5.50 -9.71
C SER A 227 11.25 4.20 -8.93
N PHE A 228 12.10 3.34 -9.47
CA PHE A 228 12.59 2.12 -8.86
C PHE A 228 14.09 2.28 -8.61
N PHE A 229 14.50 2.11 -7.36
CA PHE A 229 15.88 2.23 -6.92
C PHE A 229 16.29 0.97 -6.18
N LYS A 230 17.36 0.32 -6.65
CA LYS A 230 17.96 -0.87 -6.03
C LYS A 230 16.94 -1.94 -5.66
N SER A 231 15.95 -2.13 -6.53
CA SER A 231 14.82 -3.02 -6.31
C SER A 231 14.92 -4.25 -7.21
N THR A 232 14.40 -5.38 -6.75
CA THR A 232 14.35 -6.63 -7.51
C THR A 232 12.98 -6.79 -8.14
N MET A 233 12.90 -6.99 -9.44
CA MET A 233 11.70 -7.12 -10.27
C MET A 233 11.84 -8.29 -11.25
N ASN A 234 12.61 -9.32 -10.86
CA ASN A 234 12.83 -10.49 -11.71
C ASN A 234 11.50 -11.16 -12.04
N TYR A 235 11.31 -11.50 -13.31
CA TYR A 235 10.09 -12.11 -13.85
C TYR A 235 8.81 -11.30 -13.59
N ALA A 236 8.93 -10.00 -13.37
CA ALA A 236 7.77 -9.12 -13.26
C ALA A 236 7.12 -8.89 -14.63
N ASP A 237 5.82 -8.70 -14.64
CA ASP A 237 5.02 -8.47 -15.84
C ASP A 237 4.72 -6.97 -15.98
N PHE A 238 5.34 -6.30 -16.95
CA PHE A 238 5.14 -4.90 -17.30
C PHE A 238 4.42 -4.74 -18.65
N ARG A 239 3.76 -5.80 -19.16
CA ARG A 239 3.12 -5.74 -20.47
C ARG A 239 2.06 -4.65 -20.51
N GLU A 240 2.02 -3.95 -21.64
CA GLU A 240 1.03 -2.89 -21.92
C GLU A 240 1.05 -1.71 -20.91
N THR A 241 2.10 -1.59 -20.10
CA THR A 241 2.27 -0.44 -19.19
C THR A 241 2.46 0.86 -19.95
N ARG A 242 2.01 1.98 -19.36
CA ARG A 242 2.30 3.34 -19.83
C ARG A 242 3.22 4.05 -18.87
N PHE A 243 4.50 3.71 -18.94
CA PHE A 243 5.55 4.11 -18.01
C PHE A 243 6.56 5.08 -18.65
N SER A 244 6.13 5.92 -19.57
CA SER A 244 6.97 6.95 -20.18
C SER A 244 7.61 7.84 -19.11
N GLY A 245 8.92 8.09 -19.22
CA GLY A 245 9.70 8.88 -18.27
C GLY A 245 10.03 8.19 -16.93
N SER A 246 9.67 6.91 -16.76
CA SER A 246 9.99 6.14 -15.56
C SER A 246 11.51 5.97 -15.37
N GLN A 247 11.93 5.78 -14.11
CA GLN A 247 13.35 5.69 -13.74
C GLN A 247 13.64 4.38 -13.01
N TYR A 248 14.67 3.68 -13.47
CA TYR A 248 15.19 2.44 -12.89
C TYR A 248 16.68 2.63 -12.64
N LEU A 249 17.11 2.50 -11.38
CA LEU A 249 18.51 2.69 -11.00
C LEU A 249 18.96 1.52 -10.12
N GLY A 250 19.98 0.78 -10.57
CA GLY A 250 20.54 -0.34 -9.80
C GLY A 250 19.58 -1.52 -9.63
N CYS A 251 18.61 -1.69 -10.53
CA CYS A 251 17.55 -2.68 -10.38
C CYS A 251 17.91 -4.03 -11.04
N TYR A 252 17.40 -5.12 -10.45
CA TYR A 252 17.46 -6.46 -11.03
C TYR A 252 16.13 -6.75 -11.69
N ILE A 253 16.10 -6.93 -12.99
CA ILE A 253 14.89 -6.99 -13.83
C ILE A 253 14.99 -8.20 -14.78
N ILE A 254 15.63 -9.27 -14.31
CA ILE A 254 15.95 -10.45 -15.11
C ILE A 254 14.66 -11.15 -15.51
N GLY A 255 14.50 -11.42 -16.81
CA GLY A 255 13.36 -12.18 -17.36
C GLY A 255 12.01 -11.48 -17.21
N ALA A 256 11.99 -10.17 -16.93
CA ALA A 256 10.75 -9.39 -16.89
C ALA A 256 10.18 -9.17 -18.30
N ASP A 257 8.87 -8.97 -18.37
CA ASP A 257 8.15 -8.80 -19.63
C ASP A 257 7.62 -7.38 -19.81
N PHE A 258 8.27 -6.59 -20.66
CA PHE A 258 7.86 -5.24 -21.07
C PHE A 258 7.17 -5.23 -22.43
N SER A 259 6.67 -6.36 -22.93
CA SER A 259 6.09 -6.41 -24.27
C SER A 259 4.93 -5.43 -24.42
N ARG A 260 4.90 -4.70 -25.53
CA ARG A 260 3.87 -3.67 -25.84
C ARG A 260 3.75 -2.53 -24.81
N SER A 261 4.77 -2.33 -23.97
CA SER A 261 4.81 -1.20 -23.04
C SER A 261 5.21 0.10 -23.75
N TYR A 262 4.85 1.22 -23.13
CA TYR A 262 5.24 2.58 -23.51
C TYR A 262 6.25 3.08 -22.48
N LEU A 263 7.51 3.18 -22.90
CA LEU A 263 8.69 3.50 -22.10
C LEU A 263 9.46 4.68 -22.72
N GLU A 264 8.78 5.58 -23.42
CA GLU A 264 9.42 6.75 -24.03
C GLU A 264 10.12 7.58 -22.95
N ASN A 265 11.36 7.97 -23.19
CA ASN A 265 12.21 8.71 -22.24
C ASN A 265 12.45 7.97 -20.91
N ALA A 266 12.15 6.66 -20.81
CA ALA A 266 12.49 5.88 -19.64
C ALA A 266 14.02 5.80 -19.46
N ARG A 267 14.46 5.69 -18.21
CA ARG A 267 15.89 5.58 -17.87
C ARG A 267 16.16 4.29 -17.11
N PHE A 268 17.03 3.46 -17.65
CA PHE A 268 17.60 2.30 -16.99
C PHE A 268 19.09 2.57 -16.75
N GLU A 269 19.51 2.70 -15.50
CA GLU A 269 20.88 3.01 -15.13
C GLU A 269 21.42 1.90 -14.22
N SER A 270 22.54 1.29 -14.61
CA SER A 270 23.18 0.21 -13.82
C SER A 270 22.22 -0.93 -13.50
N CYS A 271 21.36 -1.31 -14.45
CA CYS A 271 20.36 -2.35 -14.26
C CYS A 271 20.81 -3.67 -14.87
N ASP A 272 20.31 -4.77 -14.31
CA ASP A 272 20.40 -6.09 -14.90
C ASP A 272 19.06 -6.42 -15.58
N LEU A 273 19.05 -6.39 -16.91
CA LEU A 273 17.90 -6.65 -17.77
C LEU A 273 18.05 -7.98 -18.51
N ASP A 274 18.96 -8.86 -18.08
CA ASP A 274 19.23 -10.10 -18.81
C ASP A 274 17.95 -10.90 -19.02
N THR A 275 17.79 -11.46 -20.23
CA THR A 275 16.62 -12.24 -20.66
C THR A 275 15.27 -11.50 -20.63
N ALA A 276 15.24 -10.20 -20.29
CA ALA A 276 14.02 -9.41 -20.35
C ALA A 276 13.51 -9.27 -21.79
N THR A 277 12.20 -9.11 -21.94
CA THR A 277 11.58 -8.89 -23.25
C THR A 277 10.97 -7.50 -23.37
N PHE A 278 11.22 -6.87 -24.52
CA PHE A 278 10.72 -5.56 -24.93
C PHE A 278 10.01 -5.66 -26.29
N MET A 279 9.47 -6.84 -26.64
CA MET A 279 8.86 -7.03 -27.95
C MET A 279 7.71 -6.05 -28.18
N HIS A 280 7.74 -5.34 -29.30
CA HIS A 280 6.76 -4.31 -29.64
C HIS A 280 6.65 -3.15 -28.63
N ALA A 281 7.61 -3.00 -27.71
CA ALA A 281 7.64 -1.88 -26.78
C ALA A 281 8.07 -0.59 -27.49
N SER A 282 7.60 0.54 -26.99
CA SER A 282 8.08 1.87 -27.40
C SER A 282 9.13 2.34 -26.41
N LEU A 283 10.38 2.49 -26.86
CA LEU A 283 11.53 2.93 -26.07
C LEU A 283 12.12 4.23 -26.65
N GLN A 284 11.32 5.00 -27.41
CA GLN A 284 11.79 6.22 -28.06
C GLN A 284 12.47 7.15 -27.05
N SER A 285 13.68 7.61 -27.37
CA SER A 285 14.50 8.48 -26.51
C SER A 285 14.82 7.91 -25.12
N ALA A 286 14.59 6.61 -24.88
CA ALA A 286 14.99 5.96 -23.65
C ALA A 286 16.53 5.90 -23.53
N ILE A 287 17.02 5.89 -22.30
CA ILE A 287 18.45 5.79 -22.00
C ILE A 287 18.67 4.55 -21.16
N ILE A 288 19.43 3.60 -21.70
CA ILE A 288 19.85 2.38 -21.03
C ILE A 288 21.37 2.45 -20.87
N ASN A 289 21.82 2.80 -19.68
CA ASN A 289 23.22 3.10 -19.38
C ASN A 289 23.81 2.10 -18.40
N LYS A 290 25.05 1.67 -18.64
CA LYS A 290 25.80 0.75 -17.77
C LYS A 290 25.01 -0.50 -17.38
N SER A 291 24.14 -0.99 -18.27
CA SER A 291 23.20 -2.05 -17.95
C SER A 291 23.52 -3.32 -18.72
N SER A 292 23.20 -4.48 -18.15
CA SER A 292 23.30 -5.76 -18.85
C SER A 292 21.98 -6.04 -19.57
N LEU A 293 22.04 -6.37 -20.85
CA LEU A 293 20.91 -6.76 -21.69
C LEU A 293 21.20 -8.09 -22.42
N ALA A 294 21.96 -8.97 -21.79
CA ALA A 294 22.33 -10.22 -22.41
C ALA A 294 21.08 -11.07 -22.69
N PHE A 295 21.01 -11.66 -23.89
CA PHE A 295 19.88 -12.50 -24.32
C PHE A 295 18.50 -11.81 -24.28
N THR A 296 18.45 -10.47 -24.28
CA THR A 296 17.18 -9.74 -24.30
C THR A 296 16.45 -9.88 -25.63
N MET A 297 15.13 -9.87 -25.59
CA MET A 297 14.28 -9.90 -26.79
C MET A 297 13.72 -8.52 -27.08
N ILE A 298 14.32 -7.78 -28.02
CA ILE A 298 13.94 -6.39 -28.37
C ILE A 298 13.35 -6.32 -29.80
N ALA A 299 12.98 -7.47 -30.37
CA ALA A 299 12.46 -7.55 -31.73
C ALA A 299 11.19 -6.69 -31.90
N ASN A 300 11.10 -5.99 -33.03
CA ASN A 300 9.98 -5.10 -33.39
C ASN A 300 9.74 -3.93 -32.40
N ALA A 301 10.67 -3.62 -31.50
CA ALA A 301 10.55 -2.46 -30.62
C ALA A 301 10.83 -1.14 -31.37
N GLN A 302 10.21 -0.05 -30.93
CA GLN A 302 10.48 1.29 -31.44
C GLN A 302 11.62 1.92 -30.65
N LEU A 303 12.79 2.07 -31.28
CA LEU A 303 14.03 2.49 -30.62
C LEU A 303 14.60 3.83 -31.16
N SER A 304 13.78 4.67 -31.80
CA SER A 304 14.25 5.96 -32.32
C SER A 304 14.87 6.81 -31.19
N TYR A 305 16.11 7.26 -31.38
CA TYR A 305 16.90 8.01 -30.39
C TYR A 305 17.19 7.29 -29.07
N THR A 306 16.91 5.99 -28.97
CA THR A 306 17.29 5.18 -27.79
C THR A 306 18.80 5.06 -27.71
N LYS A 307 19.35 5.21 -26.50
CA LYS A 307 20.80 5.14 -26.26
C LYS A 307 21.14 3.97 -25.35
N PHE A 308 22.22 3.26 -25.68
CA PHE A 308 22.75 2.12 -24.90
C PHE A 308 24.17 2.34 -24.35
N PRO A 309 24.52 3.51 -23.77
CA PRO A 309 25.90 3.77 -23.36
C PRO A 309 26.43 2.71 -22.37
N GLN A 310 27.63 2.21 -22.63
CA GLN A 310 28.35 1.28 -21.74
C GLN A 310 27.52 0.04 -21.34
N SER A 311 26.59 -0.38 -22.18
CA SER A 311 25.66 -1.47 -21.88
C SER A 311 26.00 -2.71 -22.70
N ASP A 312 25.85 -3.88 -22.08
CA ASP A 312 26.12 -5.15 -22.74
C ASP A 312 24.88 -5.63 -23.49
N LEU A 313 24.98 -5.81 -24.80
CA LEU A 313 23.92 -6.31 -25.68
C LEU A 313 24.24 -7.71 -26.25
N SER A 314 25.14 -8.44 -25.59
CA SER A 314 25.54 -9.78 -26.01
C SER A 314 24.33 -10.69 -26.23
N TYR A 315 24.21 -11.24 -27.44
CA TYR A 315 23.12 -12.15 -27.83
C TYR A 315 21.71 -11.53 -27.78
N ALA A 316 21.57 -10.21 -27.70
CA ALA A 316 20.27 -9.54 -27.79
C ALA A 316 19.64 -9.73 -29.19
N ASN A 317 18.36 -10.05 -29.24
CA ASN A 317 17.61 -10.14 -30.49
C ASN A 317 17.07 -8.77 -30.89
N LEU A 318 17.73 -8.13 -31.86
CA LEU A 318 17.41 -6.81 -32.41
C LEU A 318 16.74 -6.88 -33.79
N SER A 319 16.07 -7.98 -34.12
CA SER A 319 15.42 -8.13 -35.43
C SER A 319 14.29 -7.10 -35.63
N ASN A 320 14.19 -6.56 -36.86
CA ASN A 320 13.18 -5.58 -37.28
C ASN A 320 13.15 -4.28 -36.47
N VAL A 321 14.28 -3.85 -35.93
CA VAL A 321 14.41 -2.55 -35.28
C VAL A 321 14.92 -1.51 -36.29
N CYS A 322 14.39 -0.27 -36.26
CA CYS A 322 14.76 0.81 -37.18
C CYS A 322 16.27 1.16 -37.17
N CYS A 323 16.81 1.48 -38.37
CA CYS A 323 18.23 1.55 -38.69
C CYS A 323 19.07 2.64 -37.98
N ASP A 324 18.47 3.65 -37.34
CA ASP A 324 19.20 4.78 -36.72
C ASP A 324 20.17 4.36 -35.59
N ILE A 325 20.07 3.10 -35.15
CA ILE A 325 20.79 2.53 -34.00
C ILE A 325 22.16 2.01 -34.38
N PHE A 326 22.38 1.64 -35.66
CA PHE A 326 23.65 1.04 -36.10
C PHE A 326 24.85 1.95 -35.79
N LEU A 327 24.68 3.28 -35.89
CA LEU A 327 25.73 4.26 -35.54
C LEU A 327 26.07 4.26 -34.03
N THR A 328 25.10 3.96 -33.17
CA THR A 328 25.28 3.93 -31.71
C THR A 328 26.00 2.66 -31.25
N LEU A 329 25.81 1.55 -31.96
CA LEU A 329 26.44 0.26 -31.66
C LEU A 329 27.88 0.16 -32.19
N ILE A 330 28.19 0.81 -33.32
CA ILE A 330 29.54 0.81 -33.91
C ILE A 330 30.56 1.56 -33.03
N GLY A 331 30.12 2.56 -32.25
CA GLY A 331 30.98 3.31 -31.33
C GLY A 331 31.36 2.58 -30.03
N GLN A 332 30.94 1.33 -29.85
CA GLN A 332 31.24 0.50 -28.67
C GLN A 332 32.15 -0.71 -28.96
N LYS A 333 32.71 -0.81 -30.17
CA LYS A 333 33.75 -1.80 -30.48
C LYS A 333 35.15 -1.31 -30.13
#